data_AF-A0A960EB42-F1
#
_entry.id   AF-A0A960EB42-F1
#
_cell.length_a   1.000
_cell.length_b   1.000
_cell.length_c   1.000
_cell.angle_alpha   90.00
_cell.angle_beta   90.00
_cell.angle_gamma   90.00
#
_symmetry.space_group_name_H-M   'P 1'
#
loop_
_entity.id
_entity.type
_entity.pdbx_description
1 polymer ?
#
loop_
_entity_poly.entity_id
_entity_poly.type
_entity_poly.pdbx_seq_one_letter_code
_entity_poly.pdbx_strand_id
1 'polypeptide(L)'
;MIATILAILAASDEGGVPGWLLLAGPAGGGGVYFVSWRYYRNTHRSHSFERETRIESQPITGDEQKIKSITGTTKSGIDNANHSDHRRRVQRVP
;
A
#
# COMPACT_ATOMS: atom_id res chain seq x y z
N MET A 1 41.90 -6.76 6.06
CA MET A 1 40.43 -6.63 6.05
C MET A 1 39.80 -7.48 7.16
N ILE A 2 39.82 -8.82 7.10
CA ILE A 2 39.23 -9.69 8.15
C ILE A 2 39.97 -9.55 9.50
N ALA A 3 41.31 -9.51 9.47
CA ALA A 3 42.13 -9.32 10.68
C ALA A 3 41.87 -7.96 11.38
N THR A 4 41.48 -6.94 10.61
CA THR A 4 41.19 -5.59 11.11
C THR A 4 39.85 -5.55 11.85
N ILE A 5 38.86 -6.29 11.36
CA ILE A 5 37.53 -6.42 12.02
C ILE A 5 37.65 -7.20 13.33
N LEU A 6 38.47 -8.26 13.37
CA LEU A 6 38.71 -9.05 14.57
C LEU A 6 39.45 -8.25 15.66
N ALA A 7 40.40 -7.38 15.27
CA ALA A 7 41.11 -6.50 16.21
C ALA A 7 40.20 -5.44 16.86
N ILE A 8 39.22 -4.91 16.12
CA ILE A 8 38.25 -3.92 16.65
C ILE A 8 37.29 -4.59 17.65
N LEU A 9 36.88 -5.84 17.41
CA LEU A 9 36.05 -6.59 18.34
C LEU A 9 36.82 -6.91 19.64
N ALA A 10 38.09 -7.30 19.53
CA ALA A 10 38.94 -7.67 20.67
C ALA A 10 39.34 -6.47 21.56
N ALA A 11 39.40 -5.25 21.00
CA ALA A 11 39.74 -4.04 21.75
C ALA A 11 38.65 -3.54 22.71
N SER A 12 37.48 -4.20 22.74
CA SER A 12 36.33 -3.77 23.57
C SER A 12 36.37 -4.25 25.02
N ASP A 13 37.30 -5.14 25.39
CA ASP A 13 37.28 -5.82 26.70
C ASP A 13 38.07 -5.13 27.83
N GLU A 14 38.95 -4.16 27.54
CA GLU A 14 39.80 -3.55 28.59
C GLU A 14 39.28 -2.20 29.15
N GLY A 15 38.20 -1.64 28.60
CA GLY A 15 37.66 -0.37 29.10
C GLY A 15 36.46 0.18 28.35
N GLY A 16 35.25 -0.28 28.72
CA GLY A 16 34.12 0.64 28.86
C GLY A 16 33.04 0.70 27.76
N VAL A 17 33.01 -0.16 26.75
CA VAL A 17 31.89 -0.18 25.79
C VAL A 17 31.45 -1.60 25.49
N PRO A 18 30.28 -2.04 26.00
CA PRO A 18 29.74 -3.37 25.69
C PRO A 18 29.58 -3.60 24.19
N GLY A 19 30.05 -4.74 23.68
CA GLY A 19 30.01 -5.07 22.24
C GLY A 19 28.62 -5.04 21.60
N TRP A 20 27.54 -5.09 22.39
CA TRP A 20 26.17 -4.92 21.89
C TRP A 20 25.91 -3.52 21.30
N LEU A 21 26.66 -2.49 21.72
CA LEU A 21 26.54 -1.13 21.17
C LEU A 21 26.98 -1.06 19.71
N LEU A 22 27.93 -1.90 19.28
CA LEU A 22 28.31 -2.00 17.86
C LEU A 22 27.17 -2.57 17.01
N LEU A 23 26.34 -3.44 17.58
CA LEU A 23 25.16 -3.98 16.91
C LEU A 23 23.99 -2.99 16.90
N ALA A 24 23.94 -2.02 17.82
CA ALA A 24 22.83 -1.09 17.93
C ALA A 24 22.61 -0.24 16.66
N GLY A 25 23.67 0.18 15.98
CA GLY A 25 23.58 0.94 14.73
C GLY A 25 22.95 0.13 13.58
N PRO A 26 23.54 -1.00 13.17
CA PRO A 26 22.96 -1.86 12.13
C PRO A 26 21.58 -2.39 12.50
N ALA A 27 21.34 -2.77 13.76
CA ALA A 27 20.03 -3.22 14.22
C ALA A 27 18.98 -2.11 14.15
N GLY A 28 19.33 -0.88 14.56
CA GLY A 28 18.45 0.28 14.48
C GLY A 28 18.10 0.64 13.03
N GLY A 29 19.11 0.73 12.15
CA GLY A 29 18.90 1.03 10.74
C GLY A 29 18.05 -0.03 10.03
N GLY A 30 18.38 -1.31 10.25
CA GLY A 30 17.60 -2.44 9.72
C GLY A 30 16.18 -2.47 10.26
N GLY A 31 15.99 -2.17 11.55
CA GLY A 31 14.69 -2.11 12.20
C GLY A 31 13.78 -1.02 11.61
N VAL A 32 14.31 0.21 11.46
CA VAL A 32 13.55 1.32 10.87
C VAL A 32 13.14 1.02 9.43
N TYR A 33 14.06 0.49 8.63
CA TYR A 33 13.77 0.08 7.27
C TYR A 33 12.68 -1.01 7.24
N PHE A 34 12.82 -2.05 8.06
CA PHE A 34 11.88 -3.17 8.08
C PHE A 34 10.47 -2.73 8.48
N VAL A 35 10.33 -1.92 9.53
CA VAL A 35 9.02 -1.40 9.98
C VAL A 35 8.39 -0.53 8.91
N SER A 36 9.16 0.37 8.29
CA SER A 36 8.68 1.25 7.22
C SER A 36 8.23 0.44 6.00
N TRP A 37 9.06 -0.52 5.58
CA TRP A 37 8.73 -1.43 4.49
C TRP A 37 7.46 -2.22 4.79
N ARG A 38 7.36 -2.79 5.99
CA ARG A 38 6.20 -3.58 6.42
C ARG A 38 4.91 -2.77 6.47
N TYR A 39 4.97 -1.55 6.99
CA TYR A 39 3.84 -0.64 7.13
C TYR A 39 3.32 -0.19 5.75
N TYR A 40 4.21 0.23 4.84
CA TYR A 40 3.80 0.73 3.53
C TYR A 40 3.53 -0.36 2.50
N ARG A 41 4.27 -1.46 2.53
CA ARG A 41 4.10 -2.56 1.56
C ARG A 41 3.04 -3.57 1.97
N ASN A 42 2.42 -3.42 3.14
CA ASN A 42 1.38 -4.31 3.61
C ASN A 42 1.79 -5.80 3.53
N THR A 43 3.06 -6.14 3.76
CA THR A 43 3.64 -7.49 3.48
C THR A 43 3.14 -8.63 4.39
N HIS A 44 1.93 -8.53 4.90
CA HIS A 44 1.21 -9.49 5.75
C HIS A 44 -0.28 -9.22 5.83
N ARG A 45 -0.72 -8.12 5.25
CA ARG A 45 -2.13 -7.87 5.10
C ARG A 45 -2.43 -8.37 3.70
N SER A 46 -3.06 -9.54 3.59
CA SER A 46 -3.96 -9.76 2.46
C SER A 46 -4.89 -8.55 2.47
N HIS A 47 -5.10 -7.92 1.31
CA HIS A 47 -5.90 -6.70 1.18
C HIS A 47 -7.16 -6.89 2.01
N SER A 48 -7.22 -6.26 3.19
CA SER A 48 -8.25 -6.58 4.15
C SER A 48 -9.51 -6.00 3.55
N PHE A 49 -10.31 -6.87 2.93
CA PHE A 49 -11.74 -6.64 2.72
C PHE A 49 -12.49 -6.57 4.08
N GLU A 50 -11.78 -6.27 5.19
CA GLU A 50 -12.26 -6.12 6.57
C GLU A 50 -12.87 -4.75 6.85
N ARG A 51 -12.94 -3.84 5.86
CA ARG A 51 -14.11 -2.98 5.80
C ARG A 51 -15.08 -3.70 4.90
N GLU A 52 -15.92 -4.51 5.55
CA GLU A 52 -17.30 -4.70 5.14
C GLU A 52 -17.78 -3.33 4.64
N THR A 53 -17.74 -3.16 3.33
CA THR A 53 -18.50 -2.09 2.72
C THR A 53 -19.91 -2.61 2.91
N ARG A 54 -20.52 -2.30 4.06
CA ARG A 54 -21.93 -2.54 4.27
C ARG A 54 -22.60 -1.71 3.21
N ILE A 55 -22.86 -2.32 2.06
CA ILE A 55 -23.65 -1.74 1.00
C ILE A 55 -25.05 -1.73 1.58
N GLU A 56 -25.35 -0.65 2.31
CA GLU A 56 -26.72 -0.33 2.64
C GLU A 56 -27.39 -0.01 1.31
N SER A 57 -28.07 -1.00 0.75
CA SER A 57 -28.84 -0.85 -0.47
C SER A 57 -29.94 0.17 -0.18
N GLN A 58 -29.70 1.41 -0.55
CA GLN A 58 -30.77 2.40 -0.56
C GLN A 58 -31.76 1.99 -1.65
N PRO A 59 -33.07 1.99 -1.39
CA PRO A 59 -34.04 1.76 -2.42
C PRO A 59 -33.86 2.84 -3.49
N ILE A 60 -33.44 2.45 -4.69
CA ILE A 60 -33.51 3.32 -5.85
C ILE A 60 -34.99 3.45 -6.16
N THR A 61 -35.58 4.56 -5.72
CA THR A 61 -36.95 4.91 -6.04
C THR A 61 -36.87 5.76 -7.31
N GLY A 62 -37.31 5.20 -8.42
CA GLY A 62 -37.28 5.87 -9.71
C GLY A 62 -37.84 4.97 -10.80
N ASP A 63 -38.62 5.54 -11.71
CA ASP A 63 -39.08 4.82 -12.90
C ASP A 63 -37.89 4.61 -13.84
N GLU A 64 -37.54 3.35 -14.12
CA GLU A 64 -36.50 3.03 -15.09
C GLU A 64 -37.03 3.29 -16.51
N GLN A 65 -36.73 4.46 -17.06
CA GLN A 65 -37.04 4.78 -18.44
C GLN A 65 -35.87 4.38 -19.34
N LYS A 66 -36.07 3.39 -20.21
CA LYS A 66 -35.08 3.03 -21.23
C LYS A 66 -34.93 4.18 -22.24
N ILE A 67 -33.81 4.90 -22.17
CA ILE A 67 -33.55 6.06 -23.05
C ILE A 67 -33.06 5.62 -24.44
N LYS A 68 -32.21 4.60 -24.52
CA LYS A 68 -31.69 4.09 -25.81
C LYS A 68 -31.23 2.63 -25.74
N SER A 69 -31.18 1.98 -26.90
CA SER A 69 -30.59 0.66 -27.12
C SER A 69 -29.60 0.77 -28.27
N ILE A 70 -28.38 0.28 -28.09
CA ILE A 70 -27.37 0.27 -29.16
C ILE A 70 -27.04 -1.19 -29.44
N THR A 71 -27.29 -1.64 -30.67
CA THR A 71 -27.02 -3.01 -31.14
C THR A 71 -26.11 -2.96 -32.36
N GLY A 72 -25.13 -3.86 -32.46
CA GLY A 72 -24.25 -3.96 -33.63
C GLY A 72 -23.21 -2.84 -33.77
N THR A 73 -22.75 -2.24 -32.65
CA THR A 73 -21.73 -1.19 -32.70
C THR A 73 -20.35 -1.76 -33.08
N THR A 74 -19.65 -1.08 -33.98
CA THR A 74 -18.23 -1.34 -34.32
C THR A 74 -17.29 -0.34 -33.64
N LYS A 75 -17.81 0.54 -32.78
CA LYS A 75 -17.00 1.52 -32.06
C LYS A 75 -16.02 0.79 -31.13
N SER A 76 -14.78 1.25 -31.11
CA SER A 76 -13.74 0.76 -30.20
C SER A 76 -13.89 1.26 -28.77
N GLY A 77 -14.80 2.21 -28.51
CA GLY A 77 -14.99 2.83 -27.20
C GLY A 77 -16.38 3.39 -26.97
N ILE A 78 -16.68 3.62 -25.69
CA ILE A 78 -17.94 4.21 -25.23
C ILE A 78 -17.76 5.72 -25.10
N ASP A 79 -18.68 6.49 -25.69
CA ASP A 79 -18.69 7.94 -25.56
C ASP A 79 -18.82 8.32 -24.06
N ASN A 80 -17.94 9.21 -23.57
CA ASN A 80 -17.80 9.59 -22.15
C ASN A 80 -17.29 8.49 -21.20
N ALA A 81 -16.57 7.48 -21.70
CA ALA A 81 -15.94 6.49 -20.84
C ALA A 81 -14.93 7.12 -19.86
N ASN A 82 -15.02 6.78 -18.58
CA ASN A 82 -14.18 7.34 -17.50
C ASN A 82 -12.77 6.71 -17.39
N HIS A 83 -12.27 6.09 -18.46
CA HIS A 83 -11.02 5.31 -18.42
C HIS A 83 -9.77 6.20 -18.29
N SER A 84 -9.83 7.43 -18.81
CA SER A 84 -8.73 8.40 -18.75
C SER A 84 -8.80 9.34 -17.54
N ASP A 85 -9.93 9.41 -16.83
CA ASP A 85 -10.15 10.32 -15.69
C ASP A 85 -10.61 9.58 -14.44
N HIS A 86 -9.86 8.54 -14.06
CA HIS A 86 -10.17 7.64 -12.94
C HIS A 86 -10.37 8.33 -11.57
N ARG A 87 -10.02 9.62 -11.42
CA ARG A 87 -10.20 10.38 -10.17
C ARG A 87 -11.43 11.27 -10.18
N ARG A 88 -12.05 11.52 -11.33
CA ARG A 88 -13.28 12.30 -11.41
C ARG A 88 -14.42 11.47 -10.82
N ARG A 89 -14.92 11.94 -9.67
CA ARG A 89 -16.07 11.32 -8.98
C ARG A 89 -17.33 11.56 -9.79
N VAL A 90 -18.14 10.51 -9.96
CA VAL A 90 -19.48 10.63 -10.56
C VAL A 90 -20.33 11.49 -9.65
N GLN A 91 -20.89 12.56 -10.20
CA GLN A 91 -21.88 13.38 -9.51
C GLN A 91 -23.23 12.67 -9.59
N ARG A 92 -23.94 12.60 -8.47
CA ARG A 92 -25.30 12.08 -8.45
C ARG A 92 -26.21 13.12 -9.11
N VAL A 93 -27.11 12.65 -9.98
CA VAL A 93 -28.19 13.50 -10.49
C VAL A 93 -29.08 13.87 -9.29
N PRO A 94 -29.49 15.15 -9.14
CA PRO A 94 -30.43 15.55 -8.10
C PRO A 94 -31.78 14.85 -8.23
#